data_AF-A0A7J4K7X5-F1
#
_entry.id   AF-A0A7J4K7X5-F1
#
_cell.length_a   1.000
_cell.length_b   1.000
_cell.length_c   1.000
_cell.angle_alpha   90.00
_cell.angle_beta   90.00
_cell.angle_gamma   90.00
#
_symmetry.space_group_name_H-M   'P 1'
#
loop_
_entity.id
_entity.type
_entity.pdbx_description
1 polymer ?
#
loop_
_entity_poly.entity_id
_entity_poly.type
_entity_poly.pdbx_seq_one_letter_code
_entity_poly.pdbx_strand_id
1 'polypeptide(L)'
;MGDDVVTTGVDDLLHYLHGKDRVPMQDVAGILNVPVETVQAWVDFLVEEKILGIEYKFTKPFIYLNKEMKPERGKILEGTTISIDQLRQEYEERAKSKMIPHPKIRELWAARMREGLSLKKGYFIEQAKRRRAEDPEALWREYQSDLLARI
;
A
#
# COMPACT_ATOMS: atom_id res chain seq x y z
N MET A 1 -3.84 27.33 -6.75
CA MET A 1 -4.36 27.13 -8.12
C MET A 1 -4.33 25.64 -8.36
N GLY A 2 -5.44 25.08 -8.83
CA GLY A 2 -5.88 23.70 -8.56
C GLY A 2 -4.89 22.61 -8.91
N ASP A 3 -4.76 21.64 -8.00
CA ASP A 3 -4.29 20.31 -8.33
C ASP A 3 -5.40 19.64 -9.16
N ASP A 4 -5.39 19.86 -10.47
CA ASP A 4 -6.24 19.09 -11.39
C ASP A 4 -5.74 17.64 -11.39
N VAL A 5 -6.27 16.84 -10.47
CA VAL A 5 -6.02 15.40 -10.41
C VAL A 5 -6.59 14.79 -11.68
N VAL A 6 -5.70 14.40 -12.61
CA VAL A 6 -6.08 13.69 -13.82
C VAL A 6 -6.59 12.32 -13.40
N THR A 7 -7.90 12.09 -13.54
CA THR A 7 -8.53 10.79 -13.30
C THR A 7 -8.52 9.95 -14.57
N THR A 8 -8.41 8.63 -14.39
CA THR A 8 -8.50 7.64 -15.46
C THR A 8 -9.75 6.78 -15.32
N GLY A 9 -10.19 6.12 -16.39
CA GLY A 9 -11.34 5.21 -16.32
C GLY A 9 -11.14 4.02 -15.36
N VAL A 10 -9.89 3.69 -15.02
CA VAL A 10 -9.56 2.69 -14.00
C VAL A 10 -9.84 3.23 -12.59
N ASP A 11 -9.62 4.53 -12.35
CA ASP A 11 -9.96 5.16 -11.07
C ASP A 11 -11.47 5.13 -10.83
N ASP A 12 -12.26 5.38 -11.87
CA ASP A 12 -13.73 5.29 -11.82
C ASP A 12 -14.20 3.87 -11.53
N LEU A 13 -13.54 2.86 -12.11
CA LEU A 13 -13.78 1.44 -11.82
C LEU A 13 -13.53 1.14 -10.34
N LEU A 14 -12.38 1.54 -9.81
CA LEU A 14 -12.03 1.30 -8.41
C LEU A 14 -12.97 2.03 -7.45
N HIS A 15 -13.33 3.27 -7.77
CA HIS A 15 -14.31 4.04 -7.01
C HIS A 15 -15.68 3.36 -7.02
N TYR A 16 -16.13 2.85 -8.17
CA TYR A 16 -17.41 2.15 -8.30
C TYR A 16 -17.47 0.86 -7.47
N LEU A 17 -16.35 0.14 -7.36
CA LEU A 17 -16.24 -1.09 -6.59
C LEU A 17 -16.11 -0.85 -5.08
N HIS A 18 -15.72 0.36 -4.67
CA HIS A 18 -15.56 0.71 -3.27
C HIS A 18 -16.89 0.58 -2.51
N GLY A 19 -16.88 -0.20 -1.42
CA GLY A 19 -18.07 -0.47 -0.61
C GLY A 19 -19.03 -1.53 -1.16
N LYS A 20 -18.70 -2.19 -2.28
CA LYS A 20 -19.47 -3.32 -2.83
C LYS A 20 -18.74 -4.63 -2.62
N ASP A 21 -19.49 -5.69 -2.29
CA ASP A 21 -18.90 -7.01 -2.09
C ASP A 21 -18.48 -7.68 -3.39
N ARG A 22 -19.35 -7.68 -4.40
CA ARG A 22 -19.11 -8.27 -5.72
C ARG A 22 -20.08 -7.70 -6.73
N VAL A 23 -19.63 -7.46 -7.95
CA VAL A 23 -20.48 -6.95 -9.03
C VAL A 23 -20.23 -7.71 -10.32
N PRO A 24 -21.28 -7.96 -11.14
CA PRO A 24 -21.11 -8.51 -12.47
C PRO A 24 -20.29 -7.57 -13.35
N MET A 25 -19.36 -8.11 -14.13
CA MET A 25 -18.53 -7.31 -15.04
C MET A 25 -19.37 -6.57 -16.10
N GLN A 26 -20.49 -7.16 -16.54
CA GLN A 26 -21.41 -6.54 -17.50
C GLN A 26 -22.08 -5.27 -16.94
N ASP A 27 -22.45 -5.29 -15.66
CA ASP A 27 -23.10 -4.14 -15.01
C ASP A 27 -22.12 -2.96 -14.90
N VAL A 28 -20.86 -3.28 -14.62
CA VAL A 28 -19.77 -2.31 -14.53
C VAL A 28 -19.52 -1.65 -15.88
N ALA A 29 -19.46 -2.44 -16.95
CA ALA A 29 -19.31 -1.92 -18.32
C ALA A 29 -20.45 -0.98 -18.71
N GLY A 30 -21.69 -1.33 -18.36
CA GLY A 30 -22.86 -0.48 -18.59
C GLY A 30 -22.83 0.84 -17.82
N ILE A 31 -22.35 0.83 -16.57
CA ILE A 31 -22.32 2.02 -15.72
C ILE A 31 -21.16 2.95 -16.08
N LEU A 32 -20.00 2.40 -16.40
CA LEU A 32 -18.83 3.16 -16.83
C LEU A 32 -18.91 3.56 -18.31
N ASN A 33 -19.93 3.08 -19.03
CA ASN A 33 -20.15 3.31 -20.47
C ASN A 33 -18.91 2.98 -21.32
N VAL A 34 -18.27 1.85 -21.00
CA VAL A 34 -17.09 1.33 -21.71
C VAL A 34 -17.35 -0.08 -22.22
N PRO A 35 -16.67 -0.51 -23.30
CA PRO A 35 -16.79 -1.88 -23.79
C PRO A 35 -16.40 -2.90 -22.71
N VAL A 36 -17.11 -4.03 -22.66
CA VAL A 36 -16.83 -5.11 -21.70
C VAL A 36 -15.39 -5.61 -21.84
N GLU A 37 -14.85 -5.65 -23.06
CA GLU A 37 -13.47 -6.02 -23.36
C GLU A 37 -12.45 -5.07 -22.70
N THR A 38 -12.78 -3.78 -22.61
CA THR A 38 -11.95 -2.77 -21.93
C THR A 38 -11.97 -2.98 -20.42
N VAL A 39 -13.15 -3.23 -19.84
CA VAL A 39 -13.28 -3.57 -18.42
C VAL A 39 -12.53 -4.87 -18.11
N GLN A 40 -12.61 -5.86 -19.00
CA GLN A 40 -11.88 -7.11 -18.84
C GLN A 40 -10.36 -6.88 -18.84
N ALA A 41 -9.82 -6.11 -19.78
CA ALA A 41 -8.40 -5.79 -19.80
C ALA A 41 -7.93 -5.06 -18.51
N TRP A 42 -8.74 -4.14 -17.99
CA TRP A 42 -8.46 -3.48 -16.71
C TRP A 42 -8.50 -4.46 -15.55
N VAL A 43 -9.50 -5.34 -15.51
CA VAL A 43 -9.66 -6.35 -14.46
C VAL A 43 -8.51 -7.34 -14.50
N ASP A 44 -8.13 -7.84 -15.67
CA ASP A 44 -7.02 -8.78 -15.84
C ASP A 44 -5.71 -8.19 -15.29
N PHE A 45 -5.42 -6.92 -15.64
CA PHE A 45 -4.27 -6.19 -15.11
C PHE A 45 -4.34 -5.99 -13.59
N LEU A 46 -5.50 -5.58 -13.07
CA LEU A 46 -5.67 -5.33 -11.63
C LEU A 46 -5.70 -6.62 -10.80
N VAL A 47 -6.07 -7.76 -11.40
CA VAL A 47 -5.99 -9.09 -10.78
C VAL A 47 -4.55 -9.56 -10.71
N GLU A 48 -3.75 -9.31 -11.76
CA GLU A 48 -2.30 -9.60 -11.77
C GLU A 48 -1.58 -8.85 -10.64
N GLU A 49 -1.89 -7.57 -10.46
CA GLU A 49 -1.39 -6.72 -9.37
C GLU A 49 -2.06 -7.01 -8.00
N LYS A 50 -2.96 -8.01 -7.94
CA LYS A 50 -3.71 -8.43 -6.74
C LYS A 50 -4.58 -7.33 -6.09
N ILE A 51 -4.96 -6.32 -6.85
CA ILE A 51 -5.85 -5.23 -6.43
C ILE A 51 -7.31 -5.70 -6.47
N LEU A 52 -7.68 -6.40 -7.55
CA LEU A 52 -9.00 -6.99 -7.74
C LEU A 52 -8.94 -8.51 -7.67
N GLY A 53 -10.10 -9.10 -7.42
CA GLY A 53 -10.35 -10.52 -7.61
C GLY A 53 -11.49 -10.72 -8.61
N ILE A 54 -11.45 -11.85 -9.31
CA ILE A 54 -12.51 -12.30 -10.21
C ILE A 54 -13.03 -13.68 -9.73
N GLU A 55 -14.34 -13.82 -9.66
CA GLU A 55 -15.04 -15.07 -9.31
C GLU A 55 -16.00 -15.43 -10.44
N TYR A 56 -16.03 -16.70 -10.84
CA TYR A 56 -16.95 -17.18 -11.86
C TYR A 56 -18.12 -17.93 -11.21
N LYS A 57 -19.35 -17.43 -11.43
CA LYS A 57 -20.57 -18.14 -11.03
C LYS A 57 -21.37 -18.53 -12.26
N PHE A 58 -21.50 -19.84 -12.48
CA PHE A 58 -22.30 -20.42 -13.57
C PHE A 58 -22.03 -19.82 -14.97
N THR A 59 -20.78 -19.42 -15.26
CA THR A 59 -20.26 -18.70 -16.46
C THR A 59 -20.22 -17.17 -16.42
N LYS A 60 -20.77 -16.53 -15.38
CA LYS A 60 -20.74 -15.06 -15.27
C LYS A 60 -19.53 -14.59 -14.44
N PRO A 61 -18.66 -13.72 -14.98
CA PRO A 61 -17.57 -13.13 -14.21
C PRO A 61 -18.09 -12.05 -13.26
N PHE A 62 -17.76 -12.21 -11.98
CA PHE A 62 -17.98 -11.22 -10.94
C PHE A 62 -16.63 -10.66 -10.50
N ILE A 63 -16.56 -9.36 -10.34
CA ILE A 63 -15.35 -8.66 -9.88
C ILE A 63 -15.58 -8.10 -8.49
N TYR A 64 -14.51 -8.08 -7.69
CA TYR A 64 -14.54 -7.56 -6.32
C TYR A 64 -13.19 -6.96 -5.93
N LEU A 65 -13.21 -6.03 -4.97
CA LEU A 65 -11.98 -5.52 -4.36
C LEU A 65 -11.42 -6.52 -3.36
N ASN A 66 -10.13 -6.81 -3.44
CA ASN A 66 -9.47 -7.66 -2.46
C ASN A 66 -9.43 -6.94 -1.10
N LYS A 67 -10.23 -7.41 -0.14
CA LYS A 67 -10.27 -6.88 1.24
C LYS A 67 -8.94 -7.10 2.00
N GLU A 68 -8.09 -7.99 1.50
CA GLU A 68 -6.74 -8.23 2.02
C GLU A 68 -5.68 -7.30 1.42
N MET A 69 -6.07 -6.14 0.88
CA MET A 69 -5.15 -5.02 0.80
C MET A 69 -4.69 -4.63 2.21
N LYS A 70 -3.65 -5.29 2.71
CA LYS A 70 -2.58 -4.50 3.32
C LYS A 70 -2.01 -3.70 2.17
N PRO A 71 -2.07 -2.36 2.19
CA PRO A 71 -1.45 -1.55 1.17
C PRO A 71 0.07 -1.70 1.29
N GLU A 72 0.63 -2.77 0.73
CA GLU A 72 2.05 -2.83 0.42
C GLU A 72 2.23 -2.09 -0.90
N ARG A 73 2.43 -0.77 -0.74
CA ARG A 73 2.80 0.28 -1.71
C ARG A 73 1.69 1.32 -1.92
N GLY A 74 1.91 2.49 -1.33
CA GLY A 74 1.55 3.74 -2.00
C GLY A 74 0.21 4.40 -1.66
N LYS A 75 -0.24 4.39 -0.40
CA LYS A 75 -1.07 5.49 0.11
C LYS A 75 -0.52 5.95 1.45
N ILE A 76 0.34 6.96 1.41
CA ILE A 76 0.33 7.94 2.51
C ILE A 76 -1.05 8.60 2.34
N LEU A 77 -2.01 8.22 3.16
CA LEU A 77 -3.20 9.03 3.35
C LEU A 77 -2.69 10.40 3.83
N GLU A 78 -2.82 11.42 2.99
CA GLU A 78 -2.65 12.79 3.44
C GLU A 78 -3.55 12.97 4.68
N GLY A 79 -2.91 13.20 5.84
CA GLY A 79 -3.59 13.45 7.10
C GLY A 79 -3.43 12.41 8.21
N THR A 80 -2.75 11.27 8.01
CA THR A 80 -2.42 10.37 9.13
C THR A 80 -0.91 10.25 9.31
N THR A 81 -0.30 11.22 10.00
CA THR A 81 1.05 11.07 10.56
C THR A 81 1.00 10.06 11.70
N ILE A 82 0.92 8.77 11.38
CA ILE A 82 1.05 7.72 12.39
C ILE A 82 2.48 7.81 12.94
N SER A 83 2.61 8.08 14.24
CA SER A 83 3.93 8.13 14.89
C SER A 83 4.59 6.75 14.84
N ILE A 84 5.94 6.73 14.82
CA ILE A 84 6.71 5.49 14.96
C ILE A 84 6.32 4.75 16.25
N ASP A 85 5.98 5.48 17.32
CA ASP A 85 5.53 4.90 18.59
C ASP A 85 4.19 4.18 18.46
N GLN A 86 3.26 4.74 17.67
CA GLN A 86 1.95 4.12 17.42
C GLN A 86 2.11 2.83 16.61
N LEU A 87 3.00 2.84 15.60
CA LEU A 87 3.32 1.64 14.82
C LEU A 87 3.97 0.55 15.68
N ARG A 88 4.86 0.95 16.60
CA ARG A 88 5.47 0.03 17.56
C ARG A 88 4.42 -0.61 18.46
N GLN A 89 3.54 0.19 19.06
CA GLN A 89 2.48 -0.31 19.94
C GLN A 89 1.56 -1.29 19.22
N GLU A 90 1.12 -0.95 17.99
CA GLU A 90 0.29 -1.85 17.19
C GLU A 90 1.01 -3.18 16.88
N TYR A 91 2.32 -3.10 16.58
CA TYR A 91 3.13 -4.30 16.36
C TYR A 91 3.23 -5.17 17.60
N GLU A 92 3.47 -4.58 18.78
CA GLU A 92 3.54 -5.29 20.04
C GLU A 92 2.22 -5.95 20.40
N GLU A 93 1.08 -5.26 20.25
CA GLU A 93 -0.26 -5.82 20.51
C GLU A 93 -0.56 -7.01 19.58
N ARG A 94 -0.21 -6.90 18.29
CA ARG A 94 -0.34 -8.02 17.34
C ARG A 94 0.59 -9.19 17.63
N ALA A 95 1.77 -8.93 18.19
CA ALA A 95 2.71 -9.97 18.56
C ALA A 95 2.28 -10.68 19.86
N LYS A 96 1.71 -9.93 20.82
CA LYS A 96 1.08 -10.48 22.04
C LYS A 96 -0.12 -11.35 21.71
N SER A 97 -0.99 -10.93 20.78
CA SER A 97 -2.14 -11.74 20.35
C SER A 97 -1.73 -13.06 19.68
N LYS A 98 -0.50 -13.12 19.15
CA LYS A 98 0.13 -14.33 18.61
C LYS A 98 0.99 -15.10 19.63
N MET A 99 0.90 -14.76 20.91
CA MET A 99 1.63 -15.40 22.01
C MET A 99 3.17 -15.39 21.83
N ILE A 100 3.72 -14.37 21.18
CA ILE A 100 5.18 -14.24 21.03
C ILE A 100 5.78 -13.74 22.36
N PRO A 101 6.84 -14.38 22.89
CA PRO A 101 7.51 -13.92 24.11
C PRO A 101 8.07 -12.50 23.97
N HIS A 102 7.87 -11.66 24.99
CA HIS A 102 8.26 -10.23 24.97
C HIS A 102 9.71 -9.94 24.52
N PRO A 103 10.74 -10.72 24.93
CA PRO A 103 12.11 -10.51 24.45
C PRO A 103 12.23 -10.64 22.93
N LYS A 104 11.52 -11.60 22.36
CA LYS A 104 11.52 -11.91 20.92
C LYS A 104 10.76 -10.86 20.12
N ILE A 105 9.76 -10.20 20.70
CA ILE A 105 9.03 -9.10 20.04
C ILE A 105 9.97 -7.95 19.72
N ARG A 106 10.86 -7.59 20.67
CA ARG A 106 11.83 -6.50 20.46
C ARG A 106 12.84 -6.82 19.36
N GLU A 107 13.36 -8.05 19.34
CA GLU A 107 14.29 -8.50 18.30
C GLU A 107 13.64 -8.47 16.90
N LEU A 108 12.41 -8.97 16.79
CA LEU A 108 11.66 -9.00 15.53
C LEU A 108 11.30 -7.59 15.05
N TRP A 109 10.96 -6.68 15.98
CA TRP A 109 10.72 -5.29 15.65
C TRP A 109 11.98 -4.60 15.12
N ALA A 110 13.13 -4.78 15.79
CA ALA A 110 14.40 -4.24 15.32
C ALA A 110 14.79 -4.79 13.94
N ALA A 111 14.59 -6.09 13.70
CA ALA A 111 14.84 -6.70 12.39
C ALA A 111 13.94 -6.11 11.30
N ARG A 112 12.64 -5.97 11.56
CA ARG A 112 11.67 -5.36 10.65
C ARG A 112 12.02 -3.91 10.32
N MET A 113 12.45 -3.13 11.31
CA MET A 113 12.84 -1.74 11.10
C MET A 113 14.09 -1.61 10.24
N ARG A 114 15.09 -2.48 10.42
CA ARG A 114 16.28 -2.53 9.55
C ARG A 114 15.93 -2.87 8.10
N GLU A 115 15.05 -3.85 7.90
CA GLU A 115 14.57 -4.22 6.56
C GLU A 115 13.84 -3.05 5.88
N GLY A 116 12.91 -2.40 6.61
CA GLY A 116 12.20 -1.22 6.14
C GLY A 116 13.12 -0.04 5.79
N LEU A 117 14.17 0.18 6.59
CA LEU A 117 15.20 1.19 6.30
C LEU A 117 16.00 0.82 5.04
N SER A 118 16.39 -0.44 4.88
CA SER A 118 17.12 -0.89 3.68
C SER A 118 16.35 -0.61 2.39
N LEU A 119 15.03 -0.85 2.40
CA LEU A 119 14.16 -0.56 1.26
C LEU A 119 14.04 0.95 0.97
N LYS A 120 14.08 1.79 2.02
CA LYS A 120 13.97 3.25 1.89
C LYS A 120 15.29 3.95 1.58
N LYS A 121 16.44 3.29 1.79
CA LYS A 121 17.77 3.88 1.56
C LYS A 121 17.90 4.46 0.16
N GLY A 122 17.55 3.68 -0.87
CA GLY A 122 17.66 4.12 -2.27
C GLY A 122 16.90 5.42 -2.52
N TYR A 123 15.63 5.47 -2.11
CA TYR A 123 14.78 6.65 -2.25
C TYR A 123 15.35 7.85 -1.47
N PHE A 124 15.79 7.66 -0.23
CA PHE A 124 16.37 8.73 0.58
C PHE A 124 17.59 9.35 -0.10
N ILE A 125 18.51 8.52 -0.57
CA ILE A 125 19.75 8.98 -1.22
C ILE A 125 19.43 9.72 -2.53
N GLU A 126 18.50 9.22 -3.34
CA GLU A 126 18.05 9.93 -4.54
C GLU A 126 17.43 11.30 -4.22
N GLN A 127 16.59 11.37 -3.18
CA GLN A 127 15.95 12.61 -2.75
C GLN A 127 16.94 13.61 -2.15
N ALA A 128 17.96 13.14 -1.43
CA ALA A 128 19.03 13.97 -0.88
C ALA A 128 19.93 14.53 -2.00
N LYS A 129 20.28 13.69 -3.00
CA LYS A 129 21.02 14.13 -4.19
C LYS A 129 20.25 15.17 -5.00
N ARG A 130 18.94 14.97 -5.22
CA ARG A 130 18.07 15.95 -5.88
C ARG A 130 18.07 17.31 -5.18
N ARG A 131 18.15 17.32 -3.85
CA ARG A 131 18.22 18.53 -3.02
C ARG A 131 19.64 19.08 -2.84
N ARG A 132 20.64 18.49 -3.52
CA ARG A 132 22.06 18.89 -3.44
C ARG A 132 22.62 18.84 -2.02
N ALA A 133 22.22 17.84 -1.23
CA ALA A 133 22.85 17.58 0.06
C ALA A 133 24.35 17.27 -0.13
N GLU A 134 25.21 17.81 0.76
CA GLU A 134 26.67 17.66 0.68
C GLU A 134 27.12 16.21 0.83
N ASP A 135 26.58 15.48 1.81
CA ASP A 135 26.84 14.05 2.01
C ASP A 135 25.55 13.27 2.33
N PRO A 136 24.85 12.77 1.29
CA PRO A 136 23.66 11.94 1.45
C PRO A 136 23.88 10.66 2.29
N GLU A 137 25.08 10.07 2.26
CA GLU A 137 25.38 8.84 2.99
C GLU A 137 25.66 9.11 4.48
N ALA A 138 26.29 10.23 4.82
CA ALA A 138 26.37 10.68 6.22
C ALA A 138 24.99 10.97 6.80
N LEU A 139 24.16 11.74 6.08
CA LEU A 139 22.79 12.05 6.51
C LEU A 139 21.94 10.79 6.71
N TRP A 140 22.10 9.79 5.85
CA TRP A 140 21.41 8.51 6.01
C TRP A 140 21.87 7.76 7.26
N ARG A 141 23.18 7.74 7.55
CA ARG A 141 23.72 7.09 8.75
C ARG A 141 23.22 7.76 10.04
N GLU A 142 23.18 9.09 10.07
CA GLU A 142 22.65 9.86 11.19
C GLU A 142 21.16 9.55 11.41
N TYR A 143 20.36 9.63 10.34
CA TYR A 143 18.93 9.29 10.38
C TYR A 143 18.68 7.87 10.88
N GLN A 144 19.45 6.89 10.40
CA GLN A 144 19.35 5.50 10.83
C GLN A 144 19.71 5.34 12.31
N SER A 145 20.75 6.04 12.79
CA SER A 145 21.17 6.02 14.19
C SER A 145 20.07 6.57 15.11
N ASP A 146 19.54 7.75 14.78
CA ASP A 146 18.49 8.40 15.56
C ASP A 146 17.20 7.57 15.62
N LEU A 147 16.84 6.94 14.50
CA LEU A 147 15.63 6.15 14.41
C LEU A 147 15.76 4.81 15.15
N LEU A 148 16.94 4.18 15.12
CA LEU A 148 17.23 2.97 15.88
C LEU A 148 17.41 3.23 17.38
N ALA A 149 17.91 4.41 17.77
CA ALA A 149 18.04 4.80 19.18
C ALA A 149 16.69 5.02 19.87
N ARG A 150 15.62 5.25 19.09
CA ARG A 150 14.24 5.44 19.58
C ARG A 150 13.47 4.13 19.77
N ILE A 151 14.06 2.99 19.42
CA ILE A 151 13.43 1.66 19.44
C ILE A 151 13.92 0.86 20.65
#